data_AF-A0A9E4HTQ6-F1
#
_entry.id   AF-A0A9E4HTQ6-F1
#
_cell.length_a   1.000
_cell.length_b   1.000
_cell.length_c   1.000
_cell.angle_alpha   90.00
_cell.angle_beta   90.00
_cell.angle_gamma   90.00
#
_symmetry.space_group_name_H-M   'P 1'
#
loop_
_entity.id
_entity.type
_entity.pdbx_description
1 polymer ?
#
loop_
_entity_poly.entity_id
_entity_poly.type
_entity_poly.pdbx_seq_one_letter_code
_entity_poly.pdbx_strand_id
1 'polypeptide(L)' 'MNSPIDYINRNPLKKIKKNVYIEGRRTSMSFEDYIWEQLERLGHEENMTVDEICTEIERARPNNRII' A
#
# COMPACT_ATOMS: atom_id res chain seq x y z
N MET A 1 -16.14 1.92 -10.03
CA MET A 1 -15.44 1.15 -11.08
C MET A 1 -14.66 2.14 -11.93
N ASN A 2 -13.35 1.95 -12.09
CA ASN A 2 -12.53 2.82 -12.95
C ASN A 2 -12.91 2.59 -14.42
N SER A 3 -12.89 3.64 -15.24
CA SER A 3 -13.20 3.53 -16.67
C SER A 3 -12.10 2.73 -17.37
N PRO A 4 -12.40 1.90 -18.39
CA PRO A 4 -11.38 1.22 -19.19
C PRO A 4 -10.34 2.19 -19.79
N ILE A 5 -10.70 3.46 -20.00
CA ILE A 5 -9.81 4.51 -20.51
C ILE A 5 -8.71 4.90 -19.50
N ASP A 6 -8.98 4.74 -18.20
CA ASP A 6 -8.02 5.08 -17.15
C ASP A 6 -6.79 4.17 -17.22
N TYR A 7 -6.95 2.91 -17.63
CA TYR A 7 -5.83 1.97 -17.76
C TYR A 7 -4.88 2.32 -18.90
N ILE A 8 -5.38 2.88 -20.01
CA ILE A 8 -4.55 3.26 -21.18
C ILE A 8 -3.64 4.45 -20.84
N ASN A 9 -4.07 5.33 -19.94
CA ASN A 9 -3.34 6.54 -19.57
C ASN A 9 -2.56 6.43 -18.25
N ARG A 10 -2.61 5.27 -17.57
CA ARG A 10 -1.84 5.06 -16.34
C ARG A 10 -0.38 4.88 -16.69
N ASN A 11 0.46 5.69 -16.05
CA ASN A 11 1.88 5.39 -15.93
C ASN A 11 2.05 4.54 -14.66
N PRO A 12 2.29 3.22 -14.77
CA PRO A 12 2.40 2.34 -13.60
C PRO A 12 3.55 2.72 -12.68
N LEU A 13 4.56 3.44 -13.19
CA LEU A 13 5.72 3.93 -12.44
C LEU A 13 5.49 5.33 -11.84
N LYS A 14 4.32 5.93 -12.03
CA LYS A 14 3.98 7.22 -11.40
C LYS A 14 3.89 7.03 -9.90
N LYS A 15 4.72 7.74 -9.14
CA LYS A 15 4.62 7.74 -7.67
C LYS A 15 3.36 8.49 -7.23
N ILE A 16 2.57 7.83 -6.40
CA ILE A 16 1.38 8.36 -5.73
C ILE A 16 1.65 8.33 -4.23
N LYS A 17 1.34 9.46 -3.58
CA LYS A 17 1.39 9.57 -2.12
C LYS A 17 0.03 9.18 -1.54
N LYS A 18 -0.01 8.16 -0.69
CA LYS A 18 -1.19 7.80 0.11
C LYS A 18 -0.87 7.91 1.61
N ASN A 19 -1.91 8.12 2.41
CA ASN A 19 -1.80 8.00 3.86
C ASN A 19 -2.35 6.64 4.26
N VAL A 20 -1.61 5.93 5.10
CA VAL A 20 -2.02 4.67 5.73
C VAL A 20 -1.93 4.82 7.24
N TYR A 21 -2.61 3.97 7.98
CA TYR A 21 -2.46 3.86 9.43
C TYR A 21 -1.71 2.57 9.78
N ILE A 22 -0.53 2.71 10.39
CA ILE A 22 0.30 1.59 10.85
C ILE A 22 0.28 1.62 12.37
N GLU A 23 -0.30 0.61 13.01
CA GLU A 23 -0.49 0.57 14.47
C GLU A 23 -1.13 1.87 15.04
N GLY A 24 -2.12 2.42 14.32
CA GLY A 24 -2.78 3.66 14.69
C GLY A 24 -1.98 4.95 14.40
N ARG A 25 -0.74 4.85 13.90
CA ARG A 25 0.07 5.99 13.47
C ARG A 25 -0.18 6.29 12.00
N ARG A 26 -0.65 7.50 11.70
CA ARG A 26 -0.81 7.98 10.32
C ARG A 26 0.57 8.15 9.67
N THR A 27 0.81 7.39 8.61
CA THR A 27 2.07 7.36 7.87
C THR A 27 1.81 7.73 6.41
N SER A 28 2.50 8.75 5.91
CA SER A 28 2.47 9.08 4.49
C SER A 28 3.52 8.29 3.72
N MET A 29 3.10 7.46 2.77
CA MET A 29 4.00 6.69 1.91
C MET A 29 3.83 7.09 0.46
N SER A 30 4.92 7.00 -0.32
CA SER A 30 4.92 7.30 -1.74
C SER A 30 5.48 6.11 -2.51
N PHE A 31 4.61 5.46 -3.27
CA PHE A 31 4.94 4.32 -4.12
C PHE A 31 4.37 4.52 -5.51
N GLU A 32 4.93 3.80 -6.48
CA GLU A 32 4.39 3.64 -7.82
C GLU A 32 2.91 3.19 -7.77
N ASP A 33 2.09 3.73 -8.66
CA ASP A 33 0.66 3.41 -8.77
C ASP A 33 0.41 1.89 -8.83
N TYR A 34 1.25 1.19 -9.60
CA TYR A 34 1.20 -0.27 -9.69
C TYR A 34 1.37 -0.96 -8.32
N ILE A 35 2.26 -0.47 -7.46
CA ILE A 35 2.47 -1.05 -6.14
C ILE A 35 1.23 -0.86 -5.27
N TRP A 36 0.59 0.31 -5.33
CA TRP A 36 -0.67 0.54 -4.64
C TRP A 36 -1.77 -0.39 -5.10
N GLU A 37 -1.90 -0.59 -6.42
CA GLU A 37 -2.87 -1.53 -7.00
C GLU A 37 -2.60 -2.97 -6.53
N GLN A 38 -1.34 -3.40 -6.49
CA GLN A 38 -1.02 -4.73 -5.97
C GLN A 38 -1.32 -4.87 -4.48
N LEU A 39 -1.06 -3.86 -3.66
CA LEU A 39 -1.42 -3.87 -2.24
C LEU A 39 -2.93 -3.98 -2.04
N GLU A 40 -3.73 -3.25 -2.83
CA GLU A 40 -5.20 -3.35 -2.77
C GLU A 40 -5.69 -4.72 -3.23
N ARG A 41 -5.09 -5.28 -4.29
CA ARG A 41 -5.42 -6.63 -4.77
C ARG A 41 -5.12 -7.70 -3.71
N LEU A 42 -3.92 -7.67 -3.13
CA LEU A 42 -3.52 -8.57 -2.05
C LEU A 42 -4.45 -8.42 -0.83
N GLY A 43 -4.80 -7.19 -0.48
CA GLY A 43 -5.75 -6.93 0.59
C GLY A 43 -7.11 -7.56 0.33
N HIS A 44 -7.63 -7.40 -0.88
CA HIS A 44 -8.88 -8.04 -1.28
C HIS A 44 -8.81 -9.58 -1.22
N GLU A 45 -7.68 -10.18 -1.64
CA GLU A 45 -7.47 -11.64 -1.60
C GLU A 45 -7.42 -12.18 -0.16
N GLU A 46 -6.82 -11.43 0.76
CA GLU A 46 -6.63 -11.81 2.17
C GLU A 46 -7.72 -11.26 3.12
N ASN A 47 -8.75 -10.57 2.60
CA ASN A 47 -9.74 -9.81 3.39
C ASN A 47 -9.11 -8.81 4.36
N MET A 48 -8.05 -8.14 3.94
CA MET A 48 -7.33 -7.11 4.69
C MET A 48 -7.34 -5.78 3.94
N THR A 49 -7.32 -4.68 4.69
CA THR A 49 -7.06 -3.35 4.16
C THR A 49 -5.56 -3.13 3.96
N VAL A 50 -5.19 -2.12 3.15
CA VAL A 50 -3.78 -1.72 2.99
C VAL A 50 -3.16 -1.33 4.33
N ASP A 51 -3.93 -0.69 5.22
CA ASP A 51 -3.50 -0.31 6.58
C ASP A 51 -3.14 -1.55 7.43
N GLU A 52 -3.97 -2.59 7.37
CA GLU A 52 -3.74 -3.87 8.06
C GLU A 52 -2.53 -4.60 7.48
N ILE A 53 -2.39 -4.67 6.15
CA ILE A 53 -1.21 -5.26 5.51
C ILE A 53 0.07 -4.54 5.97
N CYS A 54 0.08 -3.21 5.96
CA CYS A 54 1.25 -2.45 6.40
C CYS A 54 1.54 -2.66 7.89
N THR A 55 0.50 -2.82 8.71
CA THR A 55 0.65 -3.15 10.13
C THR A 55 1.25 -4.54 10.33
N GLU A 56 0.79 -5.56 9.58
CA GLU A 56 1.36 -6.91 9.66
C GLU A 56 2.81 -6.96 9.17
N ILE A 57 3.16 -6.20 8.12
CA ILE A 57 4.55 -6.06 7.66
C ILE A 57 5.44 -5.46 8.76
N GLU A 58 4.99 -4.41 9.43
CA GLU A 58 5.74 -3.79 10.52
C GLU A 58 5.89 -4.74 11.72
N ARG A 59 4.84 -5.50 12.06
CA ARG A 59 4.88 -6.52 13.12
C ARG A 59 5.82 -7.69 12.80
N ALA A 60 5.85 -8.12 11.54
CA ALA A 60 6.71 -9.20 11.06
C ALA A 60 8.18 -8.77 10.92
N ARG A 61 8.47 -7.47 10.96
CA ARG A 61 9.83 -6.94 10.86
C ARG A 61 10.64 -7.41 12.08
N PRO A 62 11.66 -8.28 11.91
CA PRO A 62 12.50 -8.69 13.02
C PRO A 62 13.14 -7.43 13.62
N ASN A 63 13.14 -7.33 14.96
CA ASN A 63 13.63 -6.18 15.73
C ASN A 63 15.06 -5.78 15.33
N ASN A 64 15.23 -5.00 14.26
CA ASN A 64 16.43 -4.22 14.02
C ASN A 64 16.28 -2.91 14.80
N ARG A 65 16.11 -3.03 16.11
CA ARG A 65 16.34 -1.94 17.05
C ARG A 65 17.85 -1.85 17.18
N ILE A 66 18.48 -0.97 16.41
CA ILE A 66 19.79 -0.45 16.78
C ILE A 66 19.57 0.29 18.10
N ILE A 67 19.92 -0.39 19.19
CA ILE A 67 20.18 0.20 20.51
C ILE A 67 21.36 1.16 20.44
#